data_AF-A0A316NSC1-F1
#
_entry.id   AF-A0A316NSC1-F1
#
_cell.length_a   1.000
_cell.length_b   1.000
_cell.length_c   1.000
_cell.angle_alpha   90.00
_cell.angle_beta   90.00
_cell.angle_gamma   90.00
#
_symmetry.space_group_name_H-M   'P 1'
#
loop_
_entity.id
_entity.type
_entity.pdbx_description
1 polymer ?
#
loop_
_entity_poly.entity_id
_entity_poly.type
_entity_poly.pdbx_seq_one_letter_code
_entity_poly.pdbx_strand_id
1 'polypeptide(L)'
;MGMSASQARLLSITSRLSDNELRSQTITTAKMSLSNRTTEASAAYMDALSSTKLLYTTYDESGNKILESLTGASLSQYGELKNQYGLINSSNQILVSELDATNYENSADMYEFLDKYGVLSEPGDGEFVQVVNPDWEVAWGEYNKEYEEWKTKEPDKSDEKYIIPGTPAGDSIYQQFISTGGCLGGAVSGLCCYMHVLSDAIGPGTHTTSSGETFEVRSDINWSWNSALHSREIWDPITEELKNHYCSGDVIEGGSETVEAPYGTVTVGGPPSDPNMTVYQRIVDLLWEVHNEYTLGSSTGGSAQPESLQKFFYLIEHDLAQFKEEEDKFDEDLYNKDYEDWLAQEPEKPDVPYYIEKEERKIVDKDKGQWYVNLWHRMNGPSQTKAGTTDESGNVVEGGTTEGGLPKYKVLEDGLMNNADWLQYALEKGTVTLERVDFTDPTEEGTGLSDCTWTSIIWTNAQDITEEQNEAAITKAEVE
;
A
#
# COMPACT_ATOMS: atom_id res chain seq x y z
N MET A 1 32.07 -116.11 27.79
CA MET A 1 31.99 -116.49 26.37
C MET A 1 33.04 -115.67 25.62
N GLY A 2 34.14 -116.30 25.20
CA GLY A 2 35.30 -115.62 24.61
C GLY A 2 35.31 -115.73 23.09
N MET A 3 35.56 -114.61 22.42
CA MET A 3 35.71 -114.52 20.96
C MET A 3 36.93 -115.33 20.48
N SER A 4 36.86 -115.97 19.30
CA SER A 4 38.00 -116.72 18.75
C SER A 4 39.08 -115.78 18.16
N ALA A 5 40.35 -116.18 18.21
CA ALA A 5 41.47 -115.35 17.75
C ALA A 5 41.38 -114.92 16.27
N SER A 6 40.74 -115.73 15.40
CA SER A 6 40.53 -115.39 13.99
C SER A 6 39.46 -114.32 13.81
N GLN A 7 38.39 -114.34 14.62
CA GLN A 7 37.35 -113.31 14.62
C GLN A 7 37.88 -111.97 15.15
N ALA A 8 38.71 -112.00 16.19
CA ALA A 8 39.36 -110.80 16.72
C ALA A 8 40.31 -110.15 15.69
N ARG A 9 41.06 -110.94 14.92
CA ARG A 9 41.95 -110.43 13.88
C ARG A 9 41.17 -109.81 12.72
N LEU A 10 40.09 -110.44 12.26
CA LEU A 10 39.21 -109.88 11.23
C LEU A 10 38.64 -108.52 11.68
N LEU A 11 38.10 -108.44 12.90
CA LEU A 11 37.57 -107.19 13.47
C LEU A 11 38.64 -106.08 13.57
N SER A 12 39.88 -106.44 13.90
CA SER A 12 40.99 -105.46 13.92
C SER A 12 41.34 -104.92 12.53
N ILE A 13 41.27 -105.77 11.49
CA ILE A 13 41.53 -105.36 10.11
C ILE A 13 40.37 -104.50 9.60
N THR A 14 39.13 -104.89 9.88
CA THR A 14 37.93 -104.11 9.53
C THR A 14 37.92 -102.75 10.23
N SER A 15 38.28 -102.68 11.52
CA SER A 15 38.40 -101.41 12.24
C SER A 15 39.47 -100.49 11.64
N ARG A 16 40.64 -101.04 11.25
CA ARG A 16 41.68 -100.28 10.54
C ARG A 16 41.25 -99.83 9.15
N LEU A 17 40.46 -100.66 8.44
CA LEU A 17 39.93 -100.31 7.13
C LEU A 17 38.92 -99.17 7.25
N SER A 18 38.00 -99.23 8.22
CA SER A 18 37.06 -98.14 8.50
C SER A 18 37.76 -96.86 8.97
N ASP A 19 38.83 -96.93 9.77
CA ASP A 19 39.63 -95.75 10.13
C ASP A 19 40.34 -95.15 8.90
N ASN A 20 40.90 -95.99 8.02
CA ASN A 20 41.48 -95.54 6.76
C ASN A 20 40.45 -94.92 5.82
N GLU A 21 39.24 -95.49 5.75
CA GLU A 21 38.15 -94.97 4.93
C GLU A 21 37.67 -93.61 5.47
N LEU A 22 37.52 -93.47 6.78
CA LEU A 22 37.20 -92.20 7.44
C LEU A 22 38.27 -91.14 7.16
N ARG A 23 39.55 -91.46 7.32
CA ARG A 23 40.65 -90.55 6.97
C ARG A 23 40.63 -90.16 5.49
N SER A 24 40.35 -91.11 4.60
CA SER A 24 40.23 -90.85 3.16
C SER A 24 39.09 -89.88 2.84
N GLN A 25 37.94 -90.04 3.51
CA GLN A 25 36.82 -89.10 3.40
C GLN A 25 37.20 -87.71 3.93
N THR A 26 37.85 -87.62 5.10
CA THR A 26 38.33 -86.34 5.65
C THR A 26 39.30 -85.63 4.70
N ILE A 27 40.26 -86.37 4.12
CA ILE A 27 41.20 -85.83 3.14
C ILE A 27 40.48 -85.37 1.88
N THR A 28 39.48 -86.13 1.40
CA THR A 28 38.72 -85.77 0.20
C THR A 28 37.90 -84.49 0.43
N THR A 29 37.24 -84.36 1.58
CA THR A 29 36.53 -83.14 1.96
C THR A 29 37.48 -81.95 2.10
N ALA A 30 38.64 -82.14 2.74
CA ALA A 30 39.66 -81.10 2.85
C ALA A 30 40.19 -80.67 1.47
N LYS A 31 40.38 -81.62 0.55
CA LYS A 31 40.80 -81.34 -0.83
C LYS A 31 39.74 -80.57 -1.62
N MET A 32 38.46 -80.91 -1.45
CA MET A 32 37.35 -80.18 -2.09
C MET A 32 37.23 -78.76 -1.54
N SER A 33 37.33 -78.58 -0.22
CA SER A 33 37.36 -77.26 0.41
C SER A 33 38.56 -76.43 -0.04
N LEU A 34 39.75 -77.04 -0.13
CA LEU A 34 40.94 -76.37 -0.66
C LEU A 34 40.74 -75.96 -2.12
N SER A 35 40.19 -76.84 -2.96
CA SER A 35 39.92 -76.52 -4.37
C SER A 35 38.91 -75.38 -4.53
N ASN A 36 37.88 -75.32 -3.68
CA ASN A 36 36.92 -74.22 -3.68
C ASN A 36 37.60 -72.91 -3.28
N ARG A 37 38.39 -72.92 -2.19
CA ARG A 37 39.18 -71.76 -1.75
C ARG A 37 40.16 -71.28 -2.82
N THR A 38 40.83 -72.19 -3.51
CA THR A 38 41.74 -71.82 -4.62
C THR A 38 40.99 -71.20 -5.80
N THR A 39 39.77 -71.67 -6.08
CA THR A 39 38.91 -71.08 -7.13
C THR A 39 38.45 -69.68 -6.73
N GLU A 40 38.02 -69.49 -5.48
CA GLU A 40 37.63 -68.18 -4.92
C GLU A 40 38.80 -67.19 -4.91
N ALA A 41 39.97 -67.61 -4.44
CA ALA A 41 41.18 -66.80 -4.46
C ALA A 41 41.61 -66.42 -5.90
N SER A 42 41.48 -67.35 -6.86
CA SER A 42 41.78 -67.06 -8.26
C SER A 42 40.80 -66.04 -8.86
N ALA A 43 39.51 -66.14 -8.53
CA ALA A 43 38.51 -65.17 -8.95
C ALA A 43 38.78 -63.78 -8.34
N ALA A 44 39.03 -63.73 -7.02
CA ALA A 44 39.37 -62.50 -6.32
C ALA A 44 40.64 -61.84 -6.88
N TYR A 45 41.66 -62.64 -7.24
CA TYR A 45 42.87 -62.15 -7.89
C TYR A 45 42.60 -61.60 -9.29
N MET A 46 41.80 -62.28 -10.11
CA MET A 46 41.42 -61.79 -11.45
C MET A 46 40.58 -60.50 -11.36
N ASP A 47 39.69 -60.40 -10.36
CA ASP A 47 38.90 -59.21 -10.08
C ASP A 47 39.80 -58.05 -9.60
N ALA A 48 40.77 -58.32 -8.73
CA ALA A 48 41.76 -57.33 -8.28
C ALA A 48 42.69 -56.86 -9.43
N LEU A 49 43.08 -57.76 -10.33
CA LEU A 49 43.92 -57.44 -11.48
C LEU A 49 43.19 -56.60 -12.54
N SER A 50 41.87 -56.73 -12.60
CA SER A 50 41.00 -55.89 -13.44
C SER A 50 40.48 -54.64 -12.71
N SER A 51 40.72 -54.54 -11.39
CA SER A 51 40.33 -53.38 -10.60
C SER A 51 41.23 -52.19 -10.90
N THR A 52 40.57 -51.07 -11.16
CA THR A 52 41.18 -49.77 -11.34
C THR A 52 40.71 -48.83 -10.24
N LYS A 53 41.51 -47.80 -9.98
CA LYS A 53 41.15 -46.66 -9.13
C LYS A 53 41.12 -45.40 -9.97
N LEU A 54 40.18 -44.51 -9.67
CA LEU A 54 40.14 -43.18 -10.28
C LEU A 54 40.99 -42.20 -9.46
N LEU A 55 41.82 -41.44 -10.16
CA LEU A 55 42.67 -40.39 -9.62
C LEU A 55 42.27 -39.04 -10.19
N TYR A 56 42.46 -38.00 -9.40
CA TYR A 56 42.29 -36.61 -9.81
C TYR A 56 43.66 -35.96 -10.01
N THR A 57 43.83 -35.28 -11.14
CA THR A 57 44.99 -34.46 -11.46
C THR A 57 44.75 -33.03 -10.99
N THR A 58 45.65 -32.52 -10.16
CA THR A 58 45.67 -31.12 -9.76
C THR A 58 47.09 -30.54 -9.84
N TYR A 59 47.27 -29.29 -9.42
CA TYR A 59 48.53 -28.57 -9.45
C TYR A 59 48.81 -27.97 -8.07
N ASP A 60 50.07 -27.99 -7.63
CA ASP A 60 50.48 -27.20 -6.46
C ASP A 60 50.62 -25.71 -6.79
N GLU A 61 50.85 -24.89 -5.76
CA GLU A 61 51.15 -23.44 -5.86
C GLU A 61 52.35 -23.13 -6.79
N SER A 62 53.20 -24.13 -7.08
CA SER A 62 54.35 -24.02 -7.98
C SER A 62 54.05 -24.50 -9.42
N GLY A 63 52.81 -24.90 -9.71
CA GLY A 63 52.36 -25.41 -11.00
C GLY A 63 52.79 -26.84 -11.30
N ASN A 64 53.28 -27.60 -10.32
CA ASN A 64 53.63 -29.01 -10.52
C ASN A 64 52.38 -29.88 -10.44
N LYS A 65 52.29 -30.85 -11.36
CA LYS A 65 51.20 -31.83 -11.39
C LYS A 65 51.23 -32.74 -10.16
N ILE A 66 50.12 -32.79 -9.42
CA ILE A 66 49.84 -33.72 -8.32
C ILE A 66 48.75 -34.69 -8.76
N LEU A 67 48.89 -35.95 -8.36
CA LEU A 67 47.84 -36.97 -8.45
C LEU A 67 47.34 -37.29 -7.04
N GLU A 68 46.03 -37.11 -6.83
CA GLU A 68 45.35 -37.44 -5.59
C GLU A 68 44.18 -38.40 -5.83
N SER A 69 43.67 -39.03 -4.78
CA SER A 69 42.48 -39.89 -4.87
C SER A 69 41.28 -39.08 -5.35
N LEU A 70 40.52 -39.60 -6.31
CA LEU A 70 39.28 -38.95 -6.76
C LEU A 70 38.23 -39.02 -5.65
N THR A 71 38.05 -37.91 -4.95
CA THR A 71 37.02 -37.73 -3.91
C THR A 71 36.08 -36.59 -4.28
N GLY A 72 34.90 -36.53 -3.67
CA GLY A 72 33.99 -35.40 -3.88
C GLY A 72 34.63 -34.07 -3.43
N ALA A 73 35.43 -34.11 -2.35
CA ALA A 73 36.20 -32.95 -1.90
C ALA A 73 37.22 -32.48 -2.95
N SER A 74 37.94 -33.41 -3.60
CA SER A 74 38.95 -33.07 -4.63
C SER A 74 38.36 -32.30 -5.82
N LEU A 75 37.07 -32.52 -6.11
CA LEU A 75 36.30 -31.93 -7.22
C LEU A 75 35.59 -30.62 -6.84
N SER A 76 35.02 -30.55 -5.64
CA SER A 76 34.09 -29.49 -5.23
C SER A 76 34.72 -28.38 -4.39
N GLN A 77 35.90 -28.63 -3.81
CA GLN A 77 36.64 -27.60 -3.07
C GLN A 77 37.50 -26.75 -4.00
N TYR A 78 37.57 -25.45 -3.69
CA TYR A 78 38.42 -24.52 -4.40
C TYR A 78 39.90 -24.93 -4.29
N GLY A 79 40.62 -24.82 -5.40
CA GLY A 79 42.08 -24.88 -5.44
C GLY A 79 42.61 -24.15 -6.67
N GLU A 80 43.83 -23.65 -6.58
CA GLU A 80 44.46 -22.92 -7.69
C GLU A 80 44.59 -23.83 -8.92
N LEU A 81 44.36 -23.25 -10.11
CA LEU A 81 44.46 -23.96 -11.40
C LEU A 81 43.57 -25.22 -11.51
N LYS A 82 42.55 -25.36 -10.65
CA LYS A 82 41.55 -26.44 -10.72
C LYS A 82 40.36 -26.00 -11.58
N ASN A 83 39.86 -26.93 -12.40
CA ASN A 83 38.53 -26.80 -12.99
C ASN A 83 37.46 -27.02 -11.92
N GLN A 84 36.37 -26.25 -11.98
CA GLN A 84 35.25 -26.39 -11.05
C GLN A 84 34.33 -27.53 -11.49
N TYR A 85 34.19 -28.53 -10.61
CA TYR A 85 33.33 -29.68 -10.81
C TYR A 85 32.24 -29.77 -9.75
N GLY A 86 31.06 -30.22 -10.15
CA GLY A 86 29.90 -30.45 -9.31
C GLY A 86 29.42 -31.88 -9.45
N LEU A 87 29.08 -32.50 -8.32
CA LEU A 87 28.48 -33.83 -8.29
C LEU A 87 26.96 -33.70 -8.31
N ILE A 88 26.29 -34.27 -9.31
CA ILE A 88 24.85 -34.10 -9.48
C ILE A 88 24.13 -35.43 -9.29
N ASN A 89 23.06 -35.42 -8.51
CA ASN A 89 22.23 -36.61 -8.31
C ASN A 89 21.14 -36.74 -9.39
N SER A 90 20.42 -37.86 -9.37
CA SER A 90 19.31 -38.12 -10.32
C SER A 90 18.13 -37.15 -10.22
N SER A 91 18.05 -36.33 -9.17
CA SER A 91 17.05 -35.27 -8.98
C SER A 91 17.54 -33.89 -9.43
N ASN A 92 18.68 -33.82 -10.14
CA ASN A 92 19.34 -32.60 -10.59
C ASN A 92 19.77 -31.65 -9.45
N GLN A 93 20.06 -32.22 -8.28
CA GLN A 93 20.59 -31.46 -7.15
C GLN A 93 22.12 -31.56 -7.13
N ILE A 94 22.80 -30.43 -6.94
CA ILE A 94 24.23 -30.43 -6.66
C ILE A 94 24.49 -30.97 -5.25
N LEU A 95 25.41 -31.93 -5.14
CA LEU A 95 25.88 -32.48 -3.88
C LEU A 95 27.00 -31.58 -3.36
N VAL A 96 26.78 -31.01 -2.18
CA VAL A 96 27.69 -30.03 -1.56
C VAL A 96 28.18 -30.56 -0.21
N SER A 97 29.30 -30.02 0.26
CA SER A 97 29.85 -30.37 1.58
C SER A 97 28.96 -29.84 2.72
N GLU A 98 29.14 -30.36 3.93
CA GLU A 98 28.46 -29.84 5.12
C GLU A 98 28.79 -28.36 5.36
N LEU A 99 30.04 -27.95 5.08
CA LEU A 99 30.48 -26.56 5.19
C LEU A 99 29.76 -25.65 4.20
N ASP A 100 29.70 -26.02 2.92
CA ASP A 100 29.07 -25.20 1.88
C ASP A 100 27.57 -25.05 2.12
N ALA A 101 26.92 -26.14 2.52
CA ALA A 101 25.52 -26.11 2.93
C ALA A 101 25.29 -25.20 4.14
N THR A 102 26.14 -25.30 5.17
CA THR A 102 26.05 -24.46 6.37
C THR A 102 26.27 -22.98 6.04
N ASN A 103 27.22 -22.67 5.15
CA ASN A 103 27.47 -21.30 4.71
C ASN A 103 26.26 -20.74 3.95
N TYR A 104 25.69 -21.51 3.02
CA TYR A 104 24.47 -21.13 2.29
C TYR A 104 23.26 -20.96 3.21
N GLU A 105 23.08 -21.88 4.17
CA GLU A 105 21.95 -21.86 5.10
C GLU A 105 21.97 -20.62 6.00
N ASN A 106 23.15 -20.23 6.45
CA ASN A 106 23.34 -19.09 7.35
C ASN A 106 23.53 -17.74 6.62
N SER A 107 23.36 -17.67 5.29
CA SER A 107 23.50 -16.43 4.53
C SER A 107 22.15 -16.00 3.97
N ALA A 108 21.83 -14.71 4.08
CA ALA A 108 20.64 -14.11 3.50
C ALA A 108 20.82 -13.79 2.00
N ASP A 109 22.05 -13.49 1.60
CA ASP A 109 22.42 -13.11 0.24
C ASP A 109 23.80 -13.65 -0.15
N MET A 110 24.14 -13.46 -1.42
CA MET A 110 25.41 -13.87 -2.01
C MET A 110 26.59 -13.18 -1.34
N TYR A 111 26.43 -11.94 -0.86
CA TYR A 111 27.51 -11.19 -0.26
C TYR A 111 27.91 -11.79 1.09
N GLU A 112 26.95 -12.11 1.97
CA GLU A 112 27.19 -12.83 3.22
C GLU A 112 27.78 -14.22 2.98
N PHE A 113 27.36 -14.88 1.90
CA PHE A 113 27.91 -16.18 1.51
C PHE A 113 29.39 -16.07 1.12
N LEU A 114 29.74 -15.09 0.28
CA LEU A 114 31.13 -14.83 -0.13
C LEU A 114 32.01 -14.42 1.05
N ASP A 115 31.49 -13.62 1.99
CA ASP A 115 32.24 -13.19 3.17
C ASP A 115 32.74 -14.37 4.02
N LYS A 116 31.92 -15.44 4.14
CA LYS A 116 32.30 -16.65 4.90
C LYS A 116 33.46 -17.41 4.30
N TYR A 117 33.76 -17.21 3.02
CA TYR A 117 34.95 -17.75 2.35
C TYR A 117 36.14 -16.79 2.35
N GLY A 118 35.98 -15.59 2.93
CA GLY A 118 37.02 -14.58 3.02
C GLY A 118 37.49 -14.07 1.67
N VAL A 119 36.58 -13.99 0.68
CA VAL A 119 36.91 -13.49 -0.67
C VAL A 119 36.62 -12.01 -0.84
N LEU A 120 36.00 -11.38 0.15
CA LEU A 120 35.70 -9.95 0.17
C LEU A 120 36.83 -9.16 0.84
N SER A 121 36.96 -7.87 0.50
CA SER A 121 37.93 -6.96 1.11
C SER A 121 37.71 -6.83 2.62
N GLU A 122 38.72 -6.36 3.35
CA GLU A 122 38.54 -6.05 4.76
C GLU A 122 37.51 -4.90 4.92
N PRO A 123 36.76 -4.86 6.04
CA PRO A 123 35.88 -3.72 6.35
C PRO A 123 36.69 -2.41 6.39
N GLY A 124 36.27 -1.41 5.61
CA GLY A 124 36.93 -0.11 5.45
C GLY A 124 37.67 0.07 4.12
N ASP A 125 37.92 -1.01 3.37
CA ASP A 125 38.60 -0.99 2.07
C ASP A 125 37.62 -1.12 0.87
N GLY A 126 36.31 -1.13 1.14
CA GLY A 126 35.26 -1.16 0.13
C GLY A 126 35.03 0.18 -0.58
N GLU A 127 34.09 0.19 -1.51
CA GLU A 127 33.59 1.42 -2.14
C GLU A 127 32.27 1.83 -1.50
N PHE A 128 32.10 3.14 -1.25
CA PHE A 128 30.84 3.68 -0.77
C PHE A 128 29.90 3.89 -1.96
N VAL A 129 28.76 3.23 -1.92
CA VAL A 129 27.67 3.40 -2.88
C VAL A 129 26.49 4.09 -2.21
N GLN A 130 25.75 4.86 -3.00
CA GLN A 130 24.49 5.45 -2.52
C GLN A 130 23.38 4.42 -2.66
N VAL A 131 22.76 4.07 -1.54
CA VAL A 131 21.58 3.21 -1.48
C VAL A 131 20.41 3.98 -0.93
N VAL A 132 19.19 3.55 -1.26
CA VAL A 132 17.98 4.10 -0.66
C VAL A 132 18.00 3.81 0.83
N ASN A 133 17.67 4.81 1.64
CA ASN A 133 17.61 4.67 3.09
C ASN A 133 16.37 3.86 3.48
N PRO A 134 16.50 2.67 4.10
CA PRO A 134 15.33 1.89 4.54
C PRO A 134 14.43 2.65 5.51
N ASP A 135 15.02 3.51 6.36
CA ASP A 135 14.27 4.33 7.31
C ASP A 135 13.43 5.41 6.61
N TRP A 136 13.82 5.82 5.39
CA TRP A 136 13.04 6.79 4.61
C TRP A 136 11.71 6.19 4.16
N GLU A 137 11.70 4.95 3.68
CA GLU A 137 10.46 4.31 3.21
C GLU A 137 9.45 4.14 4.33
N VAL A 138 9.92 3.74 5.52
CA VAL A 138 9.08 3.61 6.71
C VAL A 138 8.51 4.97 7.11
N ALA A 139 9.37 5.98 7.27
CA ALA A 139 8.94 7.31 7.69
C ALA A 139 8.01 7.98 6.67
N TRP A 140 8.25 7.78 5.37
CA TRP A 140 7.40 8.29 4.31
C TRP A 140 6.04 7.57 4.25
N GLY A 141 6.03 6.26 4.49
CA GLY A 141 4.80 5.47 4.59
C GLY A 141 3.90 5.94 5.74
N GLU A 142 4.48 6.18 6.91
CA GLU A 142 3.77 6.72 8.08
C GLU A 142 3.23 8.12 7.81
N TYR A 143 4.06 9.03 7.29
CA TYR A 143 3.66 10.38 6.91
C TYR A 143 2.48 10.39 5.92
N ASN A 144 2.54 9.60 4.85
CA ASN A 144 1.48 9.56 3.86
C ASN A 144 0.15 9.13 4.47
N LYS A 145 0.17 8.16 5.38
CA LYS A 145 -1.04 7.71 6.07
C LYS A 145 -1.66 8.83 6.90
N GLU A 146 -0.85 9.53 7.70
CA GLU A 146 -1.31 10.66 8.50
C GLU A 146 -1.81 11.82 7.63
N TYR A 147 -1.13 12.09 6.53
CA TYR A 147 -1.49 13.14 5.59
C TYR A 147 -2.84 12.86 4.90
N GLU A 148 -3.06 11.63 4.44
CA GLU A 148 -4.35 11.24 3.85
C GLU A 148 -5.50 11.36 4.87
N GLU A 149 -5.29 10.89 6.11
CA GLU A 149 -6.27 11.06 7.18
C GLU A 149 -6.55 12.54 7.50
N TRP A 150 -5.53 13.39 7.52
CA TRP A 150 -5.66 14.84 7.67
C TRP A 150 -6.46 15.47 6.51
N LYS A 151 -6.18 15.08 5.26
CA LYS A 151 -6.90 15.57 4.08
C LYS A 151 -8.40 15.27 4.13
N THR A 152 -8.81 14.13 4.69
CA THR A 152 -10.26 13.81 4.83
C THR A 152 -11.02 14.75 5.76
N LYS A 153 -10.32 15.50 6.63
CA LYS A 153 -10.90 16.43 7.60
C LYS A 153 -10.94 17.88 7.09
N GLU A 154 -10.58 18.10 5.82
CA GLU A 154 -10.62 19.42 5.22
C GLU A 154 -12.04 20.02 5.29
N PRO A 155 -12.22 21.23 5.84
CA PRO A 155 -13.49 21.91 5.90
C PRO A 155 -14.19 22.03 4.54
N ASP A 156 -15.42 21.51 4.44
CA ASP A 156 -16.26 21.60 3.25
C ASP A 156 -17.13 22.88 3.31
N LYS A 157 -16.96 23.77 2.32
CA LYS A 157 -17.72 25.03 2.24
C LYS A 157 -19.24 24.82 2.11
N SER A 158 -19.69 23.63 1.73
CA SER A 158 -21.10 23.29 1.59
C SER A 158 -21.74 22.77 2.88
N ASP A 159 -20.97 22.59 3.96
CA ASP A 159 -21.50 22.16 5.26
C ASP A 159 -22.50 23.20 5.80
N GLU A 160 -23.67 22.73 6.23
CA GLU A 160 -24.76 23.55 6.78
C GLU A 160 -24.30 24.42 7.94
N LYS A 161 -23.27 24.00 8.69
CA LYS A 161 -22.71 24.81 9.79
C LYS A 161 -22.13 26.16 9.35
N TYR A 162 -21.79 26.31 8.06
CA TYR A 162 -21.29 27.56 7.49
C TYR A 162 -22.38 28.36 6.75
N ILE A 163 -23.65 27.92 6.81
CA ILE A 163 -24.77 28.61 6.18
C ILE A 163 -25.63 29.27 7.26
N ILE A 164 -25.72 30.59 7.19
CA ILE A 164 -26.63 31.40 8.01
C ILE A 164 -27.96 31.51 7.25
N PRO A 165 -29.06 30.93 7.75
CA PRO A 165 -30.33 30.88 7.02
C PRO A 165 -31.01 32.25 6.92
N GLY A 166 -31.59 32.53 5.75
CA GLY A 166 -32.40 33.73 5.46
C GLY A 166 -33.80 33.74 6.11
N THR A 167 -34.55 34.84 5.95
CA THR A 167 -35.91 35.00 6.51
C THR A 167 -37.00 34.67 5.46
N PRO A 168 -38.04 33.86 5.75
CA PRO A 168 -39.03 33.43 4.75
C PRO A 168 -39.99 34.52 4.21
N ALA A 169 -40.44 34.35 2.96
CA ALA A 169 -41.18 35.33 2.15
C ALA A 169 -42.51 35.76 2.74
N GLY A 170 -43.26 34.78 3.23
CA GLY A 170 -44.61 34.98 3.74
C GLY A 170 -44.66 35.74 5.05
N ASP A 171 -43.54 35.82 5.78
CA ASP A 171 -43.49 36.40 7.11
C ASP A 171 -43.01 37.87 7.10
N SER A 172 -42.53 38.40 5.97
CA SER A 172 -42.09 39.81 5.91
C SER A 172 -43.26 40.80 6.08
N ILE A 173 -43.02 41.88 6.84
CA ILE A 173 -44.00 42.96 7.06
C ILE A 173 -44.50 43.56 5.73
N TYR A 174 -43.62 43.64 4.71
CA TYR A 174 -43.97 44.10 3.37
C TYR A 174 -45.04 43.19 2.74
N GLN A 175 -44.82 41.88 2.71
CA GLN A 175 -45.77 40.92 2.12
C GLN A 175 -47.09 40.88 2.90
N GLN A 176 -47.02 40.93 4.24
CA GLN A 176 -48.21 41.01 5.08
C GLN A 176 -49.03 42.27 4.78
N PHE A 177 -48.39 43.43 4.65
CA PHE A 177 -49.04 44.73 4.39
C PHE A 177 -49.74 44.79 3.03
N ILE A 178 -49.09 44.32 1.95
CA ILE A 178 -49.67 44.37 0.60
C ILE A 178 -50.77 43.32 0.37
N SER A 179 -50.83 42.28 1.21
CA SER A 179 -51.83 41.22 1.14
C SER A 179 -53.18 41.58 1.78
N THR A 180 -53.32 42.79 2.33
CA THR A 180 -54.49 43.22 3.13
C THR A 180 -55.76 43.53 2.33
N GLY A 181 -55.71 43.50 0.98
CA GLY A 181 -56.89 43.38 0.12
C GLY A 181 -57.51 44.68 -0.42
N GLY A 182 -58.85 44.74 -0.46
CA GLY A 182 -59.63 45.56 -1.42
C GLY A 182 -59.41 47.07 -1.43
N CYS A 183 -59.05 47.70 -0.30
CA CYS A 183 -58.79 49.13 -0.26
C CYS A 183 -57.44 49.52 -0.89
N LEU A 184 -56.44 48.63 -0.86
CA LEU A 184 -55.19 48.82 -1.60
C LEU A 184 -55.44 48.83 -3.12
N GLY A 185 -56.27 47.92 -3.63
CA GLY A 185 -56.69 47.94 -5.03
C GLY A 185 -57.46 49.21 -5.43
N GLY A 186 -58.26 49.76 -4.50
CA GLY A 186 -58.89 51.07 -4.68
C GLY A 186 -57.90 52.22 -4.77
N ALA A 187 -56.83 52.18 -3.97
CA ALA A 187 -55.73 53.15 -4.02
C ALA A 187 -54.98 53.10 -5.36
N VAL A 188 -54.67 51.89 -5.85
CA VAL A 188 -54.06 51.66 -7.18
C VAL A 188 -54.94 52.23 -8.29
N SER A 189 -56.27 52.19 -8.11
CA SER A 189 -57.24 52.75 -9.06
C SER A 189 -57.45 54.27 -8.93
N GLY A 190 -56.68 54.96 -8.08
CA GLY A 190 -56.74 56.41 -7.92
C GLY A 190 -57.78 56.94 -6.92
N LEU A 191 -58.29 56.09 -6.03
CA LEU A 191 -59.32 56.45 -5.03
C LEU A 191 -58.70 56.74 -3.66
N CYS A 192 -59.41 57.52 -2.82
CA CYS A 192 -59.01 57.82 -1.44
C CYS A 192 -59.04 56.60 -0.48
N CYS A 193 -59.25 55.39 -0.99
CA CYS A 193 -59.24 54.14 -0.22
C CYS A 193 -57.91 53.90 0.52
N TYR A 194 -56.80 54.52 0.10
CA TYR A 194 -55.52 54.45 0.80
C TYR A 194 -55.61 54.94 2.25
N MET A 195 -56.49 55.90 2.55
CA MET A 195 -56.70 56.37 3.93
C MET A 195 -57.31 55.31 4.84
N HIS A 196 -58.11 54.38 4.28
CA HIS A 196 -58.58 53.23 5.05
C HIS A 196 -57.42 52.28 5.35
N VAL A 197 -56.55 52.02 4.37
CA VAL A 197 -55.32 51.21 4.58
C VAL A 197 -54.46 51.81 5.68
N LEU A 198 -54.24 53.14 5.66
CA LEU A 198 -53.50 53.85 6.70
C LEU A 198 -54.21 53.79 8.07
N SER A 199 -55.54 53.97 8.11
CA SER A 199 -56.33 53.87 9.35
C SER A 199 -56.28 52.47 9.95
N ASP A 200 -56.39 51.43 9.13
CA ASP A 200 -56.27 50.06 9.60
C ASP A 200 -54.84 49.73 10.03
N ALA A 201 -53.82 50.28 9.38
CA ALA A 201 -52.42 50.08 9.76
C ALA A 201 -52.07 50.65 11.15
N ILE A 202 -52.70 51.74 11.59
CA ILE A 202 -52.47 52.32 12.94
C ILE A 202 -53.47 51.88 13.99
N GLY A 203 -54.63 51.38 13.54
CA GLY A 203 -55.71 50.83 14.36
C GLY A 203 -56.57 51.86 15.10
N PRO A 204 -57.71 51.42 15.67
CA PRO A 204 -58.60 52.31 16.43
C PRO A 204 -57.92 52.87 17.69
N GLY A 205 -58.22 54.13 18.01
CA GLY A 205 -57.66 54.82 19.17
C GLY A 205 -57.35 56.29 18.89
N THR A 206 -56.82 56.97 19.91
CA THR A 206 -56.32 58.34 19.78
C THR A 206 -54.86 58.32 19.34
N HIS A 207 -54.57 59.00 18.24
CA HIS A 207 -53.23 59.12 17.66
C HIS A 207 -52.77 60.57 17.70
N THR A 208 -51.47 60.77 17.87
CA THR A 208 -50.85 62.10 17.92
C THR A 208 -49.80 62.21 16.82
N THR A 209 -49.91 63.25 15.99
CA THR A 209 -48.93 63.53 14.94
C THR A 209 -47.61 64.04 15.54
N SER A 210 -46.54 64.00 14.75
CA SER A 210 -45.24 64.56 15.13
C SER A 210 -45.30 66.07 15.39
N SER A 211 -46.28 66.78 14.80
CA SER A 211 -46.55 68.21 15.05
C SER A 211 -47.46 68.48 16.25
N GLY A 212 -48.02 67.45 16.88
CA GLY A 212 -48.78 67.53 18.13
C GLY A 212 -50.29 67.62 17.98
N GLU A 213 -50.84 67.49 16.77
CA GLU A 213 -52.28 67.35 16.56
C GLU A 213 -52.76 65.94 16.97
N THR A 214 -53.96 65.87 17.55
CA THR A 214 -54.56 64.60 17.98
C THR A 214 -55.82 64.30 17.19
N PHE A 215 -55.98 63.07 16.72
CA PHE A 215 -57.20 62.59 16.07
C PHE A 215 -57.55 61.17 16.51
N GLU A 216 -58.80 60.77 16.27
CA GLU A 216 -59.32 59.46 16.67
C GLU A 216 -59.60 58.61 15.44
N VAL A 217 -59.03 57.41 15.37
CA VAL A 217 -59.41 56.36 14.41
C VAL A 217 -60.44 55.47 15.07
N ARG A 218 -61.51 55.13 14.34
CA ARG A 218 -62.67 54.45 14.89
C ARG A 218 -63.09 53.25 14.03
N SER A 219 -63.65 52.25 14.69
CA SER A 219 -64.20 51.04 14.05
C SER A 219 -65.73 50.96 14.12
N ASP A 220 -66.38 51.95 14.75
CA ASP A 220 -67.82 51.99 15.00
C ASP A 220 -68.54 53.09 14.18
N ILE A 221 -67.91 53.54 13.10
CA ILE A 221 -68.41 54.61 12.22
C ILE A 221 -68.58 54.10 10.78
N ASN A 222 -69.35 54.84 9.98
CA ASN A 222 -69.43 54.58 8.54
C ASN A 222 -68.11 54.96 7.84
N TRP A 223 -67.90 54.47 6.62
CA TRP A 223 -66.73 54.75 5.81
C TRP A 223 -66.37 56.25 5.79
N SER A 224 -65.16 56.53 6.28
CA SER A 224 -64.57 57.86 6.40
C SER A 224 -63.05 57.75 6.48
N TRP A 225 -62.33 58.87 6.36
CA TRP A 225 -60.86 58.86 6.32
C TRP A 225 -60.22 58.19 7.56
N ASN A 226 -60.88 58.25 8.73
CA ASN A 226 -60.43 57.69 10.00
C ASN A 226 -61.18 56.41 10.40
N SER A 227 -61.78 55.70 9.44
CA SER A 227 -62.48 54.44 9.71
C SER A 227 -61.57 53.24 9.49
N ALA A 228 -61.27 52.50 10.57
CA ALA A 228 -60.56 51.23 10.54
C ALA A 228 -61.59 50.08 10.63
N LEU A 229 -62.11 49.68 9.47
CA LEU A 229 -63.22 48.72 9.35
C LEU A 229 -62.80 47.34 8.85
N HIS A 230 -61.52 47.13 8.53
CA HIS A 230 -61.01 45.81 8.11
C HIS A 230 -60.63 44.96 9.35
N SER A 231 -60.41 43.66 9.14
CA SER A 231 -60.23 42.70 10.26
C SER A 231 -59.01 43.03 11.11
N ARG A 232 -59.21 43.32 12.40
CA ARG A 232 -58.12 43.58 13.36
C ARG A 232 -57.22 42.37 13.59
N GLU A 233 -57.73 41.16 13.42
CA GLU A 233 -56.92 39.93 13.49
C GLU A 233 -55.79 39.91 12.46
N ILE A 234 -55.95 40.61 11.33
CA ILE A 234 -54.94 40.75 10.28
C ILE A 234 -54.03 41.95 10.57
N TRP A 235 -54.60 43.08 11.02
CA TRP A 235 -53.87 44.33 11.15
C TRP A 235 -53.14 44.53 12.48
N ASP A 236 -53.57 43.89 13.58
CA ASP A 236 -52.93 44.06 14.89
C ASP A 236 -51.45 43.61 14.89
N PRO A 237 -51.07 42.44 14.32
CA PRO A 237 -49.66 42.05 14.21
C PRO A 237 -48.83 43.04 13.40
N ILE A 238 -49.35 43.46 12.24
CA ILE A 238 -48.72 44.46 11.36
C ILE A 238 -48.53 45.78 12.11
N THR A 239 -49.54 46.23 12.85
CA THR A 239 -49.51 47.48 13.63
C THR A 239 -48.36 47.47 14.65
N GLU A 240 -48.15 46.35 15.35
CA GLU A 240 -47.07 46.21 16.34
C GLU A 240 -45.70 46.19 15.67
N GLU A 241 -45.55 45.54 14.51
CA GLU A 241 -44.29 45.58 13.77
C GLU A 241 -43.98 47.00 13.25
N LEU A 242 -44.96 47.73 12.74
CA LEU A 242 -44.78 49.09 12.24
C LEU A 242 -44.24 50.06 13.31
N LYS A 243 -44.56 49.82 14.58
CA LYS A 243 -44.05 50.63 15.71
C LYS A 243 -42.56 50.40 15.98
N ASN A 244 -42.03 49.25 15.56
CA ASN A 244 -40.66 48.83 15.82
C ASN A 244 -39.73 49.02 14.62
N HIS A 245 -40.26 49.33 13.44
CA HIS A 245 -39.50 49.58 12.22
C HIS A 245 -39.38 51.06 11.90
N TYR A 246 -38.24 51.47 11.35
CA TYR A 246 -37.95 52.85 10.97
C TYR A 246 -38.06 53.05 9.45
N CYS A 247 -38.42 54.26 9.04
CA CYS A 247 -38.51 54.65 7.65
C CYS A 247 -37.15 54.56 6.92
N SER A 248 -37.19 54.41 5.59
CA SER A 248 -36.01 54.17 4.73
C SER A 248 -35.11 55.40 4.61
N GLY A 249 -35.70 56.60 4.49
CA GLY A 249 -34.97 57.81 4.13
C GLY A 249 -34.51 57.86 2.67
N ASP A 250 -35.03 56.97 1.81
CA ASP A 250 -34.65 56.88 0.41
C ASP A 250 -34.92 58.17 -0.39
N VAL A 251 -33.98 58.49 -1.29
CA VAL A 251 -34.10 59.67 -2.15
C VAL A 251 -34.44 59.22 -3.57
N ILE A 252 -35.64 59.55 -4.04
CA ILE A 252 -36.03 59.32 -5.44
C ILE A 252 -35.42 60.40 -6.33
N GLU A 253 -34.50 60.01 -7.21
CA GLU A 253 -33.91 60.91 -8.18
C GLU A 253 -34.98 61.44 -9.15
N GLY A 254 -35.08 62.77 -9.27
CA GLY A 254 -36.12 63.41 -10.09
C GLY A 254 -37.48 63.60 -9.39
N GLY A 255 -37.63 63.13 -8.14
CA GLY A 255 -38.79 63.41 -7.26
C GLY A 255 -39.99 62.47 -7.39
N SER A 256 -40.02 61.63 -8.43
CA SER A 256 -41.03 60.58 -8.61
C SER A 256 -40.53 59.49 -9.56
N GLU A 257 -40.96 58.25 -9.36
CA GLU A 257 -40.69 57.12 -10.26
C GLU A 257 -41.90 56.20 -10.43
N THR A 258 -41.84 55.28 -11.41
CA THR A 258 -42.88 54.27 -11.63
C THR A 258 -42.36 52.90 -11.20
N VAL A 259 -43.10 52.22 -10.32
CA VAL A 259 -42.74 50.91 -9.75
C VAL A 259 -43.76 49.86 -10.19
N GLU A 260 -43.27 48.73 -10.69
CA GLU A 260 -44.07 47.55 -10.99
C GLU A 260 -44.15 46.66 -9.74
N ALA A 261 -45.26 46.74 -9.00
CA ALA A 261 -45.45 46.00 -7.75
C ALA A 261 -46.43 44.81 -7.93
N PRO A 262 -46.42 43.80 -7.02
CA PRO A 262 -47.33 42.65 -7.11
C PRO A 262 -48.83 43.00 -7.12
N TYR A 263 -49.19 44.19 -6.63
CA TYR A 263 -50.57 44.71 -6.56
C TYR A 263 -50.91 45.70 -7.69
N GLY A 264 -49.99 45.97 -8.61
CA GLY A 264 -50.17 46.84 -9.79
C GLY A 264 -49.02 47.82 -10.03
N THR A 265 -49.04 48.45 -11.20
CA THR A 265 -48.08 49.52 -11.55
C THR A 265 -48.49 50.83 -10.88
N VAL A 266 -47.59 51.43 -10.10
CA VAL A 266 -47.87 52.64 -9.31
C VAL A 266 -46.79 53.70 -9.50
N THR A 267 -47.16 54.96 -9.29
CA THR A 267 -46.19 56.07 -9.24
C THR A 267 -45.89 56.39 -7.78
N VAL A 268 -44.61 56.36 -7.41
CA VAL A 268 -44.11 56.68 -6.07
C VAL A 268 -43.40 58.03 -6.11
N GLY A 269 -43.42 58.78 -5.01
CA GLY A 269 -42.84 60.11 -4.99
C GLY A 269 -43.09 60.87 -3.70
N GLY A 270 -42.62 62.11 -3.68
CA GLY A 270 -42.65 62.97 -2.49
C GLY A 270 -41.29 63.12 -1.82
N PRO A 271 -41.21 63.89 -0.72
CA PRO A 271 -39.96 64.05 0.02
C PRO A 271 -39.56 62.74 0.71
N PRO A 272 -38.23 62.48 0.85
CA PRO A 272 -37.73 61.37 1.64
C PRO A 272 -38.35 61.33 3.03
N SER A 273 -38.65 60.13 3.52
CA SER A 273 -39.07 59.90 4.90
C SER A 273 -37.92 60.22 5.89
N ASP A 274 -38.24 60.51 7.15
CA ASP A 274 -37.21 60.69 8.18
C ASP A 274 -36.74 59.30 8.68
N PRO A 275 -35.48 58.90 8.49
CA PRO A 275 -35.02 57.58 8.91
C PRO A 275 -35.02 57.37 10.44
N ASN A 276 -35.21 58.42 11.24
CA ASN A 276 -35.38 58.31 12.69
C ASN A 276 -36.85 58.22 13.13
N MET A 277 -37.79 58.29 12.17
CA MET A 277 -39.22 58.14 12.41
C MET A 277 -39.62 56.68 12.21
N THR A 278 -40.46 56.15 13.09
CA THR A 278 -41.03 54.81 12.89
C THR A 278 -42.02 54.83 11.73
N VAL A 279 -42.13 53.71 11.02
CA VAL A 279 -43.09 53.57 9.92
C VAL A 279 -44.53 53.81 10.43
N TYR A 280 -44.83 53.37 11.65
CA TYR A 280 -46.08 53.70 12.34
C TYR A 280 -46.32 55.20 12.47
N GLN A 281 -45.34 55.97 12.99
CA GLN A 281 -45.50 57.42 13.15
C GLN A 281 -45.63 58.12 11.80
N ARG A 282 -44.93 57.64 10.77
CA ARG A 282 -45.07 58.13 9.40
C ARG A 282 -46.49 57.94 8.87
N ILE A 283 -47.13 56.81 9.15
CA ILE A 283 -48.52 56.55 8.75
C ILE A 283 -49.49 57.49 9.48
N VAL A 284 -49.29 57.72 10.79
CA VAL A 284 -50.08 58.67 11.59
C VAL A 284 -49.99 60.08 10.98
N ASP A 285 -48.78 60.53 10.68
CA ASP A 285 -48.54 61.86 10.11
C ASP A 285 -49.11 61.98 8.70
N LEU A 286 -48.91 60.96 7.85
CA LEU A 286 -49.43 60.94 6.48
C LEU A 286 -50.97 60.96 6.47
N LEU A 287 -51.62 60.16 7.31
CA LEU A 287 -53.09 60.13 7.38
C LEU A 287 -53.66 61.49 7.81
N TRP A 288 -53.02 62.15 8.77
CA TRP A 288 -53.40 63.51 9.16
C TRP A 288 -53.05 64.54 8.09
N GLU A 289 -52.01 64.37 7.29
CA GLU A 289 -51.72 65.31 6.21
C GLU A 289 -52.85 65.33 5.17
N VAL A 290 -53.39 64.15 4.84
CA VAL A 290 -54.32 63.98 3.71
C VAL A 290 -55.80 63.98 4.06
N HIS A 291 -56.17 63.94 5.36
CA HIS A 291 -57.55 63.68 5.80
C HIS A 291 -58.64 64.55 5.14
N ASN A 292 -58.33 65.81 4.81
CA ASN A 292 -59.28 66.74 4.21
C ASN A 292 -59.63 66.43 2.75
N GLU A 293 -58.90 65.52 2.08
CA GLU A 293 -59.21 65.10 0.71
C GLU A 293 -60.39 64.11 0.66
N TYR A 294 -60.79 63.54 1.80
CA TYR A 294 -61.84 62.54 1.83
C TYR A 294 -63.24 63.14 1.67
N THR A 295 -63.97 62.66 0.68
CA THR A 295 -65.37 63.01 0.48
C THR A 295 -66.28 62.22 1.42
N LEU A 296 -66.78 62.88 2.47
CA LEU A 296 -67.69 62.28 3.45
C LEU A 296 -68.95 61.71 2.77
N GLY A 297 -69.35 60.50 3.19
CA GLY A 297 -70.51 59.79 2.65
C GLY A 297 -70.23 58.96 1.40
N SER A 298 -69.00 59.00 0.87
CA SER A 298 -68.51 58.05 -0.14
C SER A 298 -67.80 56.87 0.53
N SER A 299 -68.10 55.64 0.12
CA SER A 299 -67.39 54.45 0.63
C SER A 299 -65.93 54.35 0.14
N THR A 300 -65.52 55.18 -0.80
CA THR A 300 -64.16 55.21 -1.36
C THR A 300 -63.43 56.53 -1.12
N GLY A 301 -64.08 57.47 -0.42
CA GLY A 301 -63.56 58.83 -0.20
C GLY A 301 -63.43 59.71 -1.44
N GLY A 302 -63.78 59.21 -2.64
CA GLY A 302 -63.66 59.96 -3.90
C GLY A 302 -62.31 59.73 -4.60
N SER A 303 -61.98 60.61 -5.55
CA SER A 303 -60.70 60.59 -6.28
C SER A 303 -59.60 61.20 -5.42
N ALA A 304 -58.48 60.50 -5.29
CA ALA A 304 -57.33 60.97 -4.53
C ALA A 304 -56.49 61.98 -5.33
N GLN A 305 -55.79 62.87 -4.63
CA GLN A 305 -54.79 63.71 -5.26
C GLN A 305 -53.57 62.88 -5.69
N PRO A 306 -52.99 63.12 -6.89
CA PRO A 306 -51.85 62.36 -7.37
C PRO A 306 -50.63 62.39 -6.44
N GLU A 307 -50.33 63.54 -5.85
CA GLU A 307 -49.18 63.71 -4.93
C GLU A 307 -49.37 62.90 -3.64
N SER A 308 -50.58 62.85 -3.11
CA SER A 308 -50.91 62.10 -1.89
C SER A 308 -50.83 60.58 -2.11
N LEU A 309 -51.24 60.10 -3.29
CA LEU A 309 -51.03 58.71 -3.69
C LEU A 309 -49.55 58.36 -3.85
N GLN A 310 -48.76 59.27 -4.44
CA GLN A 310 -47.31 59.06 -4.58
C GLN A 310 -46.62 58.87 -3.23
N LYS A 311 -46.99 59.68 -2.21
CA LYS A 311 -46.48 59.53 -0.84
C LYS A 311 -46.93 58.23 -0.18
N PHE A 312 -48.17 57.79 -0.45
CA PHE A 312 -48.66 56.50 0.03
C PHE A 312 -47.90 55.33 -0.58
N PHE A 313 -47.61 55.34 -1.87
CA PHE A 313 -46.83 54.26 -2.48
C PHE A 313 -45.34 54.36 -2.18
N TYR A 314 -44.81 55.54 -1.87
CA TYR A 314 -43.47 55.69 -1.30
C TYR A 314 -43.35 54.91 0.03
N LEU A 315 -44.34 55.04 0.92
CA LEU A 315 -44.38 54.28 2.17
C LEU A 315 -44.29 52.76 1.92
N ILE A 316 -44.98 52.25 0.89
CA ILE A 316 -44.99 50.81 0.60
C ILE A 316 -43.68 50.37 -0.08
N GLU A 317 -43.26 51.06 -1.14
CA GLU A 317 -42.17 50.60 -2.01
C GLU A 317 -40.77 51.09 -1.61
N HIS A 318 -40.66 51.96 -0.61
CA HIS A 318 -39.39 52.30 0.04
C HIS A 318 -39.41 51.94 1.52
N ASP A 319 -40.32 52.54 2.30
CA ASP A 319 -40.29 52.37 3.76
C ASP A 319 -40.63 50.94 4.21
N LEU A 320 -41.51 50.21 3.50
CA LEU A 320 -41.79 48.81 3.82
C LEU A 320 -40.96 47.84 2.99
N ALA A 321 -40.64 48.18 1.74
CA ALA A 321 -39.89 47.31 0.83
C ALA A 321 -38.46 47.00 1.29
N GLN A 322 -37.85 47.87 2.10
CA GLN A 322 -36.56 47.59 2.75
C GLN A 322 -36.57 46.34 3.65
N PHE A 323 -37.75 45.81 3.97
CA PHE A 323 -37.94 44.60 4.76
C PHE A 323 -38.36 43.37 3.93
N LYS A 324 -38.15 43.40 2.60
CA LYS A 324 -38.25 42.21 1.72
C LYS A 324 -37.15 41.18 2.12
N GLU A 325 -37.40 39.88 1.93
CA GLU A 325 -36.54 38.75 2.36
C GLU A 325 -35.02 38.92 2.17
N GLU A 326 -34.22 38.36 3.09
CA GLU A 326 -32.79 38.11 2.88
C GLU A 326 -32.53 36.64 2.48
N GLU A 327 -31.64 36.43 1.51
CA GLU A 327 -31.13 35.11 1.11
C GLU A 327 -30.15 34.52 2.14
N ASP A 328 -29.91 33.20 2.06
CA ASP A 328 -28.89 32.50 2.86
C ASP A 328 -27.50 33.12 2.65
N LYS A 329 -26.75 33.32 3.75
CA LYS A 329 -25.41 33.91 3.73
C LYS A 329 -24.37 32.89 4.19
N PHE A 330 -23.22 32.87 3.53
CA PHE A 330 -22.07 32.04 3.91
C PHE A 330 -21.27 32.71 5.05
N ASP A 331 -20.98 31.97 6.12
CA ASP A 331 -20.14 32.41 7.24
C ASP A 331 -18.66 32.21 6.93
N GLU A 332 -18.08 33.19 6.23
CA GLU A 332 -16.68 33.17 5.81
C GLU A 332 -15.70 33.19 6.99
N ASP A 333 -16.03 33.89 8.08
CA ASP A 333 -15.18 34.00 9.27
C ASP A 333 -15.07 32.65 9.99
N LEU A 334 -16.18 31.94 10.15
CA LEU A 334 -16.19 30.61 10.75
C LEU A 334 -15.44 29.58 9.89
N TYR A 335 -15.67 29.60 8.57
CA TYR A 335 -14.96 28.71 7.65
C TYR A 335 -13.45 28.94 7.69
N ASN A 336 -13.01 30.20 7.60
CA ASN A 336 -11.59 30.54 7.57
C ASN A 336 -10.89 30.10 8.86
N LYS A 337 -11.55 30.27 10.02
CA LYS A 337 -11.03 29.79 11.29
C LYS A 337 -10.87 28.27 11.32
N ASP A 338 -11.91 27.52 10.94
CA ASP A 338 -11.85 26.05 10.91
C ASP A 338 -10.79 25.56 9.90
N TYR A 339 -10.58 26.28 8.80
CA TYR A 339 -9.56 25.99 7.80
C TYR A 339 -8.14 26.26 8.31
N GLU A 340 -7.92 27.36 9.02
CA GLU A 340 -6.63 27.64 9.67
C GLU A 340 -6.30 26.62 10.77
N ASP A 341 -7.29 26.24 11.58
CA ASP A 341 -7.13 25.22 12.61
C ASP A 341 -6.81 23.84 12.00
N TRP A 342 -7.38 23.52 10.84
CA TRP A 342 -7.05 22.33 10.06
C TRP A 342 -5.62 22.40 9.49
N LEU A 343 -5.22 23.52 8.87
CA LEU A 343 -3.86 23.73 8.34
C LEU A 343 -2.79 23.62 9.43
N ALA A 344 -3.04 24.14 10.63
CA ALA A 344 -2.10 24.05 11.75
C ALA A 344 -1.85 22.61 12.24
N GLN A 345 -2.70 21.65 11.83
CA GLN A 345 -2.58 20.23 12.14
C GLN A 345 -1.94 19.43 10.98
N GLU A 346 -1.42 20.09 9.95
CA GLU A 346 -0.72 19.43 8.84
C GLU A 346 0.46 18.59 9.39
N PRO A 347 0.54 17.29 9.08
CA PRO A 347 1.65 16.45 9.50
C PRO A 347 2.99 16.97 8.97
N GLU A 348 4.03 16.91 9.80
CA GLU A 348 5.38 17.31 9.39
C GLU A 348 6.00 16.25 8.49
N LYS A 349 6.68 16.69 7.42
CA LYS A 349 7.41 15.79 6.53
C LYS A 349 8.57 15.16 7.28
N PRO A 350 8.86 13.86 7.05
CA PRO A 350 9.94 13.18 7.74
C PRO A 350 11.29 13.78 7.35
N ASP A 351 12.11 14.11 8.36
CA ASP A 351 13.49 14.58 8.21
C ASP A 351 14.46 13.40 8.12
N VAL A 352 14.24 12.54 7.12
CA VAL A 352 15.07 11.38 6.83
C VAL A 352 15.64 11.55 5.42
N PRO A 353 16.96 11.42 5.20
CA PRO A 353 17.52 11.52 3.87
C PRO A 353 17.11 10.31 3.02
N TYR A 354 16.79 10.56 1.76
CA TYR A 354 16.39 9.51 0.82
C TYR A 354 17.53 8.52 0.51
N TYR A 355 18.78 9.01 0.48
CA TYR A 355 19.97 8.19 0.24
C TYR A 355 20.88 8.16 1.46
N ILE A 356 21.48 7.00 1.71
CA ILE A 356 22.60 6.82 2.64
C ILE A 356 23.78 6.18 1.90
N GLU A 357 24.99 6.41 2.40
CA GLU A 357 26.19 5.74 1.89
C GLU A 357 26.35 4.39 2.60
N LYS A 358 26.44 3.32 1.81
CA LYS A 358 26.73 1.96 2.29
C LYS A 358 28.05 1.50 1.68
N GLU A 359 28.91 0.91 2.51
CA GLU A 359 30.16 0.31 2.03
C GLU A 359 29.87 -1.04 1.36
N GLU A 360 30.24 -1.17 0.09
CA GLU A 360 30.28 -2.44 -0.64
C GLU A 360 31.72 -2.94 -0.72
N ARG A 361 31.99 -4.08 -0.08
CA ARG A 361 33.31 -4.74 -0.12
C ARG A 361 33.52 -5.45 -1.45
N LYS A 362 34.73 -5.34 -2.00
CA LYS A 362 35.09 -5.90 -3.31
C LYS A 362 35.59 -7.34 -3.18
N ILE A 363 35.43 -8.12 -4.24
CA ILE A 363 36.09 -9.44 -4.35
C ILE A 363 37.60 -9.21 -4.54
N VAL A 364 38.40 -9.67 -3.57
CA VAL A 364 39.87 -9.50 -3.58
C VAL A 364 40.54 -10.59 -4.39
N ASP A 365 40.08 -11.84 -4.22
CA ASP A 365 40.54 -13.00 -4.97
C ASP A 365 39.52 -13.32 -6.06
N LYS A 366 39.81 -12.88 -7.30
CA LYS A 366 38.87 -13.02 -8.42
C LYS A 366 38.54 -14.49 -8.72
N ASP A 367 39.54 -15.37 -8.69
CA ASP A 367 39.37 -16.78 -9.05
C ASP A 367 38.57 -17.52 -7.99
N LYS A 368 38.94 -17.34 -6.71
CA LYS A 368 38.21 -17.91 -5.58
C LYS A 368 36.82 -17.31 -5.43
N GLY A 369 36.70 -16.00 -5.62
CA GLY A 369 35.41 -15.31 -5.61
C GLY A 369 34.47 -15.85 -6.68
N GLN A 370 34.95 -15.99 -7.92
CA GLN A 370 34.17 -16.54 -9.01
C GLN A 370 33.74 -17.99 -8.75
N TRP A 371 34.60 -18.82 -8.15
CA TRP A 371 34.25 -20.20 -7.75
C TRP A 371 33.00 -20.24 -6.86
N TYR A 372 32.97 -19.40 -5.82
CA TYR A 372 31.86 -19.37 -4.88
C TYR A 372 30.62 -18.64 -5.43
N VAL A 373 30.80 -17.67 -6.32
CA VAL A 373 29.68 -17.09 -7.11
C VAL A 373 28.99 -18.18 -7.94
N ASN A 374 29.76 -19.01 -8.65
CA ASN A 374 29.22 -20.10 -9.46
C ASN A 374 28.46 -21.13 -8.59
N LEU A 375 29.02 -21.46 -7.42
CA LEU A 375 28.40 -22.38 -6.47
C LEU A 375 27.08 -21.80 -5.93
N TRP A 376 27.08 -20.52 -5.51
CA TRP A 376 25.88 -19.81 -5.08
C TRP A 376 24.79 -19.92 -6.13
N HIS A 377 25.08 -19.58 -7.38
CA HIS A 377 24.06 -19.62 -8.43
C HIS A 377 23.58 -21.03 -8.79
N ARG A 378 24.43 -22.06 -8.63
CA ARG A 378 24.00 -23.45 -8.81
C ARG A 378 23.05 -23.92 -7.69
N MET A 379 23.26 -23.44 -6.46
CA MET A 379 22.43 -23.75 -5.30
C MET A 379 21.17 -22.87 -5.21
N ASN A 380 21.27 -21.60 -5.61
CA ASN A 380 20.25 -20.56 -5.40
C ASN A 380 19.45 -20.24 -6.66
N GLY A 381 20.04 -20.37 -7.84
CA GLY A 381 19.54 -19.77 -9.07
C GLY A 381 20.15 -18.38 -9.32
N PRO A 382 19.61 -17.60 -10.28
CA PRO A 382 20.24 -16.37 -10.75
C PRO A 382 20.17 -15.22 -9.74
N SER A 383 19.32 -15.29 -8.73
CA SER A 383 19.19 -14.24 -7.71
C SER A 383 20.43 -14.12 -6.83
N GLN A 384 20.77 -12.90 -6.44
CA GLN A 384 21.78 -12.62 -5.41
C GLN A 384 21.19 -12.73 -4.00
N THR A 385 19.88 -12.59 -3.85
CA THR A 385 19.16 -12.85 -2.59
C THR A 385 18.80 -14.33 -2.53
N LYS A 386 18.81 -14.92 -1.33
CA LYS A 386 18.48 -16.33 -1.15
C LYS A 386 17.06 -16.67 -1.59
N ALA A 387 16.92 -17.70 -2.41
CA ALA A 387 15.64 -18.18 -2.91
C ALA A 387 14.75 -18.70 -1.79
N GLY A 388 13.44 -18.47 -1.92
CA GLY A 388 12.44 -18.81 -0.89
C GLY A 388 12.37 -17.82 0.27
N THR A 389 13.16 -16.74 0.24
CA THR A 389 12.98 -15.59 1.14
C THR A 389 12.07 -14.53 0.50
N THR A 390 11.64 -13.55 1.28
CA THR A 390 10.89 -12.39 0.78
C THR A 390 11.88 -11.26 0.52
N ASP A 391 11.86 -10.67 -0.67
CA ASP A 391 12.66 -9.49 -1.01
C ASP A 391 12.13 -8.22 -0.36
N GLU A 392 12.86 -7.12 -0.51
CA GLU A 392 12.51 -5.79 0.03
C GLU A 392 11.17 -5.27 -0.54
N SER A 393 10.74 -5.75 -1.69
CA SER A 393 9.46 -5.41 -2.34
C SER A 393 8.30 -6.31 -1.90
N GLY A 394 8.52 -7.25 -0.98
CA GLY A 394 7.50 -8.17 -0.48
C GLY A 394 7.23 -9.39 -1.38
N ASN A 395 8.04 -9.60 -2.43
CA ASN A 395 7.89 -10.74 -3.33
C ASN A 395 8.75 -11.92 -2.87
N VAL A 396 8.29 -13.14 -3.13
CA VAL A 396 9.10 -14.33 -2.87
C VAL A 396 10.20 -14.41 -3.92
N VAL A 397 11.45 -14.49 -3.48
CA VAL A 397 12.60 -14.68 -4.35
C VAL A 397 12.50 -16.05 -5.02
N GLU A 398 12.18 -16.05 -6.31
CA GLU A 398 12.09 -17.27 -7.11
C GLU A 398 13.49 -17.87 -7.34
N GLY A 399 13.54 -19.20 -7.45
CA GLY A 399 14.79 -19.94 -7.61
C GLY A 399 14.88 -21.08 -6.60
N GLY A 400 16.10 -21.58 -6.41
CA GLY A 400 16.46 -22.53 -5.35
C GLY A 400 15.84 -23.91 -5.44
N THR A 401 14.94 -24.15 -6.39
CA THR A 401 14.26 -25.43 -6.62
C THR A 401 14.52 -26.01 -8.01
N THR A 402 14.51 -27.33 -8.11
CA THR A 402 14.57 -28.08 -9.37
C THR A 402 13.18 -28.14 -10.00
N GLU A 403 13.07 -28.62 -11.24
CA GLU A 403 11.77 -28.82 -11.92
C GLU A 403 10.80 -29.70 -11.12
N GLY A 404 11.34 -30.57 -10.25
CA GLY A 404 10.56 -31.43 -9.34
C GLY A 404 10.16 -30.78 -8.01
N GLY A 405 10.44 -29.49 -7.80
CA GLY A 405 10.13 -28.76 -6.56
C GLY A 405 11.04 -29.09 -5.37
N LEU A 406 12.14 -29.81 -5.59
CA LEU A 406 13.15 -30.10 -4.56
C LEU A 406 14.19 -28.98 -4.50
N PRO A 407 14.89 -28.75 -3.38
CA PRO A 407 16.02 -27.83 -3.32
C PRO A 407 17.06 -28.15 -4.40
N LYS A 408 17.72 -27.15 -4.98
CA LYS A 408 18.75 -27.35 -6.01
C LYS A 408 20.05 -27.97 -5.50
N TYR A 409 20.23 -28.06 -4.18
CA TYR A 409 21.36 -28.72 -3.55
C TYR A 409 20.91 -29.82 -2.59
N LYS A 410 21.84 -30.70 -2.25
CA LYS A 410 21.70 -31.67 -1.17
C LYS A 410 23.04 -31.86 -0.47
N VAL A 411 23.01 -31.92 0.86
CA VAL A 411 24.22 -32.17 1.65
C VAL A 411 24.69 -33.61 1.42
N LEU A 412 25.96 -33.76 1.08
CA LEU A 412 26.64 -35.05 1.08
C LEU A 412 27.51 -35.12 2.33
N GLU A 413 27.24 -36.11 3.18
CA GLU A 413 27.98 -36.33 4.43
C GLU A 413 29.49 -36.37 4.17
N ASP A 414 30.27 -35.72 5.03
CA ASP A 414 31.72 -35.55 4.83
C ASP A 414 32.45 -36.90 4.68
N GLY A 415 31.94 -37.94 5.34
CA GLY A 415 32.46 -39.30 5.21
C GLY A 415 32.34 -39.87 3.79
N LEU A 416 31.25 -39.59 3.08
CA LEU A 416 31.07 -39.97 1.68
C LEU A 416 31.79 -39.00 0.73
N MET A 417 31.79 -37.71 1.05
CA MET A 417 32.50 -36.67 0.28
C MET A 417 33.99 -36.98 0.15
N ASN A 418 34.61 -37.56 1.19
CA ASN A 418 36.02 -37.93 1.22
C ASN A 418 36.30 -39.40 0.87
N ASN A 419 35.30 -40.17 0.42
CA ASN A 419 35.43 -41.60 0.11
C ASN A 419 35.57 -41.84 -1.41
N ALA A 420 36.78 -42.20 -1.83
CA ALA A 420 37.09 -42.46 -3.24
C ALA A 420 36.38 -43.68 -3.82
N ASP A 421 36.28 -44.77 -3.05
CA ASP A 421 35.61 -46.00 -3.48
C ASP A 421 34.11 -45.75 -3.73
N TRP A 422 33.48 -44.98 -2.83
CA TRP A 422 32.08 -44.58 -2.98
C TRP A 422 31.87 -43.74 -4.24
N LEU A 423 32.71 -42.73 -4.46
CA LEU A 423 32.55 -41.84 -5.62
C LEU A 423 32.75 -42.59 -6.92
N GLN A 424 33.78 -43.44 -7.00
CA GLN A 424 34.01 -44.29 -8.17
C GLN A 424 32.80 -45.19 -8.44
N TYR A 425 32.29 -45.88 -7.42
CA TYR A 425 31.08 -46.68 -7.56
C TYR A 425 29.87 -45.85 -8.02
N ALA A 426 29.67 -44.65 -7.46
CA ALA A 426 28.55 -43.77 -7.79
C ALA A 426 28.60 -43.29 -9.25
N LEU A 427 29.79 -42.96 -9.77
CA LEU A 427 30.02 -42.56 -11.15
C LEU A 427 29.85 -43.74 -12.13
N GLU A 428 30.40 -44.91 -11.82
CA GLU A 428 30.29 -46.11 -12.67
C GLU A 428 28.85 -46.64 -12.77
N LYS A 429 28.08 -46.53 -11.68
CA LYS A 429 26.65 -46.93 -11.67
C LYS A 429 25.71 -45.83 -12.15
N GLY A 430 26.22 -44.64 -12.47
CA GLY A 430 25.41 -43.49 -12.89
C GLY A 430 24.43 -42.99 -11.83
N THR A 431 24.72 -43.24 -10.54
CA THR A 431 23.95 -42.68 -9.42
C THR A 431 24.25 -41.20 -9.23
N VAL A 432 25.47 -40.79 -9.61
CA VAL A 432 25.93 -39.41 -9.65
C VAL A 432 26.52 -39.13 -11.03
N THR A 433 26.31 -37.92 -11.54
CA THR A 433 26.94 -37.39 -12.75
C THR A 433 27.83 -36.21 -12.41
N LEU A 434 28.74 -35.85 -13.33
CA LEU A 434 29.59 -34.68 -13.18
C LEU A 434 29.03 -33.53 -14.02
N GLU A 435 28.98 -32.35 -13.44
CA GLU A 435 28.92 -31.10 -14.18
C GLU A 435 30.26 -30.38 -14.04
N ARG A 436 30.73 -29.76 -15.13
CA ARG A 436 31.88 -28.86 -15.12
C ARG A 436 31.38 -27.44 -15.42
N VAL A 437 31.97 -26.44 -14.77
CA VAL A 437 31.77 -25.06 -15.19
C VAL A 437 32.57 -24.82 -16.49
N ASP A 438 31.85 -24.51 -17.56
CA ASP A 438 32.43 -24.04 -18.81
C ASP A 438 32.34 -22.51 -18.87
N PHE A 439 33.48 -21.86 -19.14
CA PHE A 439 33.55 -20.42 -19.36
C PHE A 439 33.39 -20.13 -20.84
N THR A 440 32.35 -19.37 -21.22
CA THR A 440 32.18 -18.87 -22.59
C THR A 440 32.97 -17.56 -22.72
N ASP A 441 34.18 -17.66 -23.29
CA ASP A 441 35.06 -16.55 -23.68
C ASP A 441 35.54 -15.62 -22.52
N PRO A 442 36.84 -15.62 -22.15
CA PRO A 442 37.37 -14.80 -21.05
C PRO A 442 37.59 -13.32 -21.43
N THR A 443 36.78 -12.75 -22.33
CA THR A 443 37.12 -11.47 -22.98
C THR A 443 36.49 -10.20 -22.40
N GLU A 444 35.60 -10.26 -21.40
CA GLU A 444 35.14 -9.05 -20.71
C GLU A 444 35.20 -9.17 -19.18
N GLU A 445 35.79 -8.15 -18.57
CA GLU A 445 36.03 -8.05 -17.14
C GLU A 445 34.72 -7.72 -16.41
N GLY A 446 34.30 -8.56 -15.46
CA GLY A 446 33.46 -8.13 -14.33
C GLY A 446 31.95 -8.31 -14.41
N THR A 447 31.40 -9.13 -15.30
CA THR A 447 29.95 -9.43 -15.31
C THR A 447 29.69 -10.87 -14.88
N GLY A 448 29.53 -11.08 -13.57
CA GLY A 448 29.04 -12.35 -13.04
C GLY A 448 27.77 -12.79 -13.77
N LEU A 449 27.70 -14.09 -14.07
CA LEU A 449 26.60 -14.87 -14.67
C LEU A 449 26.33 -14.83 -16.19
N SER A 450 26.91 -13.95 -16.99
CA SER A 450 26.74 -14.05 -18.46
C SER A 450 27.59 -15.16 -19.10
N ASP A 451 28.68 -15.57 -18.44
CA ASP A 451 29.78 -16.27 -19.12
C ASP A 451 30.14 -17.65 -18.53
N CYS A 452 29.32 -18.20 -17.62
CA CYS A 452 29.57 -19.53 -17.04
C CYS A 452 28.34 -20.44 -17.13
N THR A 453 28.52 -21.64 -17.69
CA THR A 453 27.48 -22.65 -17.81
C THR A 453 27.93 -23.95 -17.16
N TRP A 454 27.14 -24.49 -16.24
CA TRP A 454 27.33 -25.85 -15.74
C TRP A 454 26.93 -26.84 -16.81
N THR A 455 27.91 -27.58 -17.34
CA THR A 455 27.70 -28.53 -18.44
C THR A 455 27.92 -29.95 -17.94
N SER A 456 26.92 -30.81 -18.15
CA SER A 456 27.05 -32.22 -17.80
C SER A 456 28.10 -32.92 -18.66
N ILE A 457 29.04 -33.59 -18.01
CA ILE A 457 30.08 -34.39 -18.65
C ILE A 457 30.07 -35.83 -18.12
N ILE A 458 30.47 -36.77 -18.97
CA ILE A 458 30.78 -38.13 -18.53
C ILE A 458 32.18 -38.08 -17.90
N TRP A 459 32.39 -38.77 -16.78
CA TRP A 459 33.67 -38.73 -16.06
C TRP A 459 34.86 -39.16 -16.91
N THR A 460 34.69 -40.07 -17.88
CA THR A 460 35.73 -40.47 -18.85
C THR A 460 36.17 -39.35 -19.79
N ASN A 461 35.36 -38.28 -19.90
CA ASN A 461 35.67 -37.10 -20.72
C ASN A 461 36.27 -35.96 -19.87
N ALA A 462 36.38 -36.13 -18.56
CA ALA A 462 37.05 -35.16 -17.69
C ALA A 462 38.56 -35.27 -17.90
N GLN A 463 39.20 -34.18 -18.35
CA GLN A 463 40.65 -34.15 -18.61
C GLN A 463 41.49 -34.38 -17.35
N ASP A 464 40.93 -34.04 -16.19
CA ASP A 464 41.61 -34.11 -14.89
C ASP A 464 41.39 -35.44 -14.18
N ILE A 465 40.59 -36.36 -14.73
CA ILE A 465 40.35 -37.69 -14.14
C ILE A 465 41.14 -38.72 -14.94
N THR A 466 41.93 -39.53 -14.23
CA THR A 466 42.72 -40.62 -14.82
C THR A 466 42.47 -41.94 -14.11
N GLU A 467 42.57 -43.04 -14.83
CA GLU A 467 42.39 -44.39 -14.32
C GLU A 467 43.75 -45.08 -14.18
N GLU A 468 44.01 -45.68 -13.01
CA GLU A 468 45.24 -46.44 -12.73
C GLU A 468 44.89 -47.82 -12.16
N GLN A 469 45.77 -48.82 -12.35
CA GLN A 469 45.62 -50.13 -11.70
C GLN A 469 45.63 -50.01 -10.18
N ASN A 470 44.75 -50.79 -9.53
CA ASN A 470 44.66 -50.80 -8.07
C ASN A 470 45.71 -51.74 -7.45
N GLU A 471 46.96 -51.27 -7.33
CA GLU A 471 48.07 -52.06 -6.76
C GLU A 471 47.77 -52.57 -5.33
N ALA A 472 46.97 -51.84 -4.54
CA ALA A 472 46.61 -52.27 -3.19
C ALA A 472 45.65 -53.47 -3.21
N ALA A 473 44.68 -53.49 -4.13
CA ALA A 473 43.79 -54.64 -4.33
C ALA A 473 44.58 -55.85 -4.83
N ILE A 474 45.52 -55.66 -5.75
CA ILE A 474 46.40 -56.71 -6.27
C ILE A 474 47.24 -57.29 -5.11
N THR A 475 47.92 -56.43 -4.34
CA THR A 475 48.76 -56.86 -3.20
C THR A 475 47.93 -57.62 -2.17
N LYS A 476 46.70 -57.19 -1.88
CA LYS A 476 45.81 -57.89 -0.94
C LYS A 476 45.43 -59.28 -1.48
N ALA A 477 45.07 -59.37 -2.75
CA ALA A 477 44.73 -60.64 -3.38
C ALA A 477 45.93 -61.60 -3.53
N GLU A 478 47.17 -61.09 -3.57
CA GLU A 478 48.39 -61.91 -3.55
C GLU A 478 48.70 -62.54 -2.17
N VAL A 479 48.19 -61.93 -1.09
CA VAL A 479 48.47 -62.37 0.29
C VAL A 479 47.41 -63.34 0.83
N GLU A 480 46.20 -63.33 0.26
CA GLU A 480 45.08 -64.23 0.58
C GLU A 480 45.18 -65.61 -0.10
#